data_AF-A0A6A6MNL3-F1
#
_entry.id   AF-A0A6A6MNL3-F1
#
_cell.length_a   1.000
_cell.length_b   1.000
_cell.length_c   1.000
_cell.angle_alpha   90.00
_cell.angle_beta   90.00
_cell.angle_gamma   90.00
#
_symmetry.space_group_name_H-M   'P 1'
#
loop_
_entity.id
_entity.type
_entity.pdbx_description
1 polymer ?
#
loop_
_entity_poly.entity_id
_entity_poly.type
_entity_poly.pdbx_seq_one_letter_code
_entity_poly.pdbx_strand_id
1 'polypeptide(L)'
;MAKRPCPFSSISFSSVTTTTNATTTTSSSRQPNMSHQVDNLLQTFLDLADSPALFIDLSFERLLDSFPCDADQSLLIDRALKLGSILLEAGKRSARKRSSKHNSLTWALPPDITIKVFSMLDTQSLCYAAATCSMFNKCAMDPLCYANIDLTTVVPKVNNAVVSTMIQRAGKSLQSLKLGIVPGPTVYPGPCQPLVSSIRNSVDASNFSWNDKKSRQGKESSILTRSCLNPLRGDSGAAGTLLRRLQLYNIERMDNTSLCGALSACPSP
;
A
#
# COMPACT_ATOMS: atom_id res chain seq x y z
N MET A 1 -7.49 46.27 7.19
CA MET A 1 -6.06 46.22 7.61
C MET A 1 -5.78 44.80 8.08
N ALA A 2 -4.78 44.04 7.66
CA ALA A 2 -3.80 44.14 6.59
C ALA A 2 -3.51 42.70 6.14
N LYS A 3 -3.59 42.45 4.82
CA LYS A 3 -3.03 41.24 4.20
C LYS A 3 -1.50 41.32 4.34
N ARG A 4 -0.85 40.31 4.91
CA ARG A 4 0.59 40.12 4.79
C ARG A 4 0.86 38.92 3.88
N PRO A 5 1.46 39.12 2.69
CA PRO A 5 2.04 38.05 1.91
C PRO A 5 3.46 37.77 2.44
N CYS A 6 3.80 36.49 2.63
CA CYS A 6 5.18 36.07 2.84
C CYS A 6 5.66 35.29 1.59
N PRO A 7 6.95 35.44 1.22
CA PRO A 7 7.44 35.20 -0.13
C PRO A 7 7.81 33.74 -0.37
N PHE A 8 7.42 33.22 -1.54
CA PHE A 8 8.00 32.01 -2.09
C PHE A 8 9.38 32.35 -2.65
N SER A 9 10.44 32.03 -1.91
CA SER A 9 11.79 31.95 -2.46
C SER A 9 11.96 30.62 -3.18
N SER A 10 11.82 30.65 -4.50
CA SER A 10 12.25 29.58 -5.40
C SER A 10 13.77 29.44 -5.34
N ILE A 11 14.28 28.34 -4.78
CA ILE A 11 15.69 27.98 -4.89
C ILE A 11 15.92 27.43 -6.30
N SER A 12 16.54 28.26 -7.13
CA SER A 12 17.12 27.89 -8.42
C SER A 12 18.42 27.14 -8.17
N PHE A 13 18.52 25.89 -8.64
CA PHE A 13 19.81 25.21 -8.77
C PHE A 13 20.50 25.71 -10.04
N SER A 14 21.53 26.51 -9.85
CA SER A 14 22.44 26.96 -10.91
C SER A 14 23.44 25.84 -11.24
N SER A 15 23.34 25.31 -12.46
CA SER A 15 24.31 24.39 -13.04
C SER A 15 25.57 25.14 -13.47
N VAL A 16 26.73 24.66 -13.02
CA VAL A 16 28.05 25.17 -13.38
C VAL A 16 28.33 24.91 -14.87
N THR A 17 28.78 25.96 -15.56
CA THR A 17 29.33 25.97 -16.92
C THR A 17 30.71 25.32 -16.98
N THR A 18 30.89 24.38 -17.91
CA THR A 18 32.20 24.12 -18.53
C THR A 18 32.01 24.04 -20.05
N THR A 19 32.70 24.95 -20.73
CA THR A 19 32.76 25.14 -22.18
C THR A 19 33.67 24.11 -22.83
N THR A 20 33.24 23.46 -23.92
CA THR A 20 34.09 23.18 -25.10
C THR A 20 33.23 22.81 -26.32
N ASN A 21 33.56 23.45 -27.44
CA ASN A 21 32.90 23.40 -28.75
C ASN A 21 32.95 22.02 -29.43
N ALA A 22 31.90 21.66 -30.16
CA ALA A 22 32.00 21.11 -31.52
C ALA A 22 30.64 21.12 -32.22
N THR A 23 30.62 21.77 -33.37
CA THR A 23 29.55 21.87 -34.37
C THR A 23 29.12 20.50 -34.86
N THR A 24 27.84 20.16 -34.77
CA THR A 24 27.20 19.19 -35.66
C THR A 24 25.70 19.45 -35.69
N THR A 25 25.28 20.09 -36.77
CA THR A 25 23.90 20.20 -37.23
C THR A 25 23.27 18.82 -37.31
N THR A 26 22.35 18.52 -36.39
CA THR A 26 21.41 17.42 -36.51
C THR A 26 20.00 17.99 -36.47
N SER A 27 19.33 17.90 -37.62
CA SER A 27 17.92 18.22 -37.81
C SER A 27 17.07 17.32 -36.93
N SER A 28 16.72 17.81 -35.74
CA SER A 28 15.63 17.24 -34.94
C SER A 28 14.32 17.63 -35.61
N SER A 29 13.72 16.66 -36.29
CA SER A 29 12.34 16.72 -36.73
C SER A 29 11.45 16.98 -35.51
N ARG A 30 10.82 18.16 -35.45
CA ARG A 30 9.72 18.43 -34.54
C ARG A 30 8.62 17.43 -34.85
N GLN A 31 8.47 16.40 -34.03
CA GLN A 31 7.22 15.66 -34.00
C GLN A 31 6.12 16.64 -33.56
N PRO A 32 5.06 16.84 -34.34
CA PRO A 32 3.91 17.61 -33.89
C PRO A 32 3.36 16.93 -32.64
N ASN A 33 3.00 17.77 -31.68
CA ASN A 33 2.74 17.43 -30.29
C ASN A 33 1.41 16.66 -30.14
N MET A 34 1.39 15.39 -30.57
CA MET A 34 0.22 14.49 -30.59
C MET A 34 -0.49 14.39 -29.24
N SER A 35 0.24 14.59 -28.14
CA SER A 35 -0.32 14.62 -26.78
C SER A 35 -1.42 15.68 -26.64
N HIS A 36 -1.18 16.90 -27.12
CA HIS A 36 -2.13 18.00 -26.95
C HIS A 36 -3.41 17.82 -27.76
N GLN A 37 -3.31 17.15 -28.93
CA GLN A 37 -4.48 16.86 -29.74
C GLN A 37 -5.40 15.84 -29.05
N VAL A 38 -4.81 14.79 -28.48
CA VAL A 38 -5.55 13.79 -27.71
C VAL A 38 -6.16 14.40 -26.45
N ASP A 39 -5.41 15.26 -25.75
CA ASP A 39 -5.90 15.96 -24.56
C ASP A 39 -7.11 16.86 -24.89
N ASN A 40 -7.05 17.61 -25.99
CA ASN A 40 -8.16 18.48 -26.43
C ASN A 40 -9.40 17.68 -26.86
N LEU A 41 -9.22 16.58 -27.59
CA LEU A 41 -10.33 15.68 -27.96
C LEU A 41 -10.98 15.07 -26.73
N LEU A 42 -10.17 14.61 -25.77
CA LEU A 42 -10.66 14.04 -24.53
C LEU A 42 -11.41 15.08 -23.70
N GLN A 43 -10.88 16.30 -23.59
CA GLN A 43 -11.55 17.41 -22.90
C GLN A 43 -12.92 17.69 -23.53
N THR A 44 -12.99 17.80 -24.85
CA THR A 44 -14.24 18.05 -25.59
C THR A 44 -15.27 16.94 -25.34
N PHE A 45 -14.82 15.69 -25.32
CA PHE A 45 -15.68 14.54 -25.04
C PHE A 45 -16.18 14.52 -23.58
N LEU A 46 -15.33 14.93 -22.62
CA LEU A 46 -15.72 15.06 -21.21
C LEU A 46 -16.72 16.20 -20.99
N ASP A 47 -16.55 17.34 -21.67
CA ASP A 47 -17.49 18.47 -21.59
C ASP A 47 -18.88 18.10 -22.15
N LEU A 48 -18.93 17.14 -23.08
CA LEU A 48 -20.20 16.60 -23.60
C LEU A 48 -20.91 15.69 -22.60
N ALA A 49 -20.21 15.15 -21.59
CA ALA A 49 -20.82 14.28 -20.58
C ALA A 49 -21.82 15.01 -19.68
N ASP A 50 -21.72 16.34 -19.59
CA ASP A 50 -22.68 17.20 -18.88
C ASP A 50 -23.94 17.49 -19.71
N SER A 51 -23.96 17.10 -20.99
CA SER A 51 -25.12 17.19 -21.88
C SER A 51 -26.04 15.96 -21.75
N PRO A 52 -27.30 15.99 -22.23
CA PRO A 52 -28.21 14.86 -22.08
C PRO A 52 -27.62 13.57 -22.66
N ALA A 53 -27.52 12.51 -21.85
CA ALA A 53 -26.88 11.24 -22.21
C ALA A 53 -27.40 10.63 -23.53
N LEU A 54 -28.63 10.98 -23.91
CA LEU A 54 -29.30 10.60 -25.17
C LEU A 54 -28.49 10.99 -26.43
N PHE A 55 -27.70 12.07 -26.40
CA PHE A 55 -26.95 12.51 -27.58
C PHE A 55 -25.75 11.61 -27.91
N ILE A 56 -25.07 11.06 -26.91
CA ILE A 56 -23.93 10.16 -27.11
C ILE A 56 -24.43 8.79 -27.58
N ASP A 57 -25.50 8.30 -26.98
CA ASP A 57 -26.14 7.02 -27.31
C ASP A 57 -26.63 7.01 -28.77
N LEU A 58 -27.44 8.01 -29.15
CA LEU A 58 -27.92 8.18 -30.53
C LEU A 58 -26.79 8.41 -31.55
N SER A 59 -25.67 9.01 -31.14
CA SER A 59 -24.52 9.18 -32.02
C SER A 59 -23.75 7.87 -32.21
N PHE A 60 -23.71 7.02 -31.18
CA PHE A 60 -23.11 5.71 -31.24
C PHE A 60 -23.94 4.74 -32.09
N GLU A 61 -25.26 4.72 -31.93
CA GLU A 61 -26.17 3.94 -32.79
C GLU A 61 -26.04 4.34 -34.26
N ARG A 62 -26.09 5.65 -34.57
CA ARG A 62 -25.87 6.13 -35.95
C ARG A 62 -24.51 5.74 -36.52
N LEU A 63 -23.48 5.69 -35.68
CA LEU A 63 -22.16 5.24 -36.09
C LEU A 63 -22.17 3.74 -36.39
N LEU A 64 -22.81 2.91 -35.56
CA LEU A 64 -22.98 1.47 -35.81
C LEU A 64 -23.73 1.22 -37.12
N ASP A 65 -24.84 1.91 -37.34
CA ASP A 65 -25.66 1.80 -38.56
C ASP A 65 -24.92 2.22 -39.83
N SER A 66 -23.87 3.04 -39.70
CA SER A 66 -23.03 3.45 -40.83
C SER A 66 -22.09 2.35 -41.34
N PHE A 67 -21.87 1.28 -40.56
CA PHE A 67 -21.05 0.14 -40.97
C PHE A 67 -21.91 -0.96 -41.61
N PRO A 68 -21.59 -1.41 -42.84
CA PRO A 68 -22.41 -2.37 -43.59
C PRO A 68 -22.23 -3.83 -43.15
N CYS A 69 -21.29 -4.13 -42.24
CA CYS A 69 -20.90 -5.49 -41.85
C CYS A 69 -20.99 -5.68 -40.34
N ASP A 70 -21.67 -6.74 -39.88
CA ASP A 70 -21.83 -7.09 -38.45
C ASP A 70 -20.49 -7.28 -37.72
N ALA A 71 -19.46 -7.76 -38.43
CA ALA A 71 -18.13 -7.94 -37.85
C ALA A 71 -17.48 -6.59 -37.48
N ASP A 72 -17.67 -5.56 -38.32
CA ASP A 72 -17.14 -4.21 -38.08
C ASP A 72 -17.92 -3.51 -36.95
N GLN A 73 -19.24 -3.71 -36.90
CA GLN A 73 -20.08 -3.24 -35.81
C GLN A 73 -19.65 -3.85 -34.47
N SER A 74 -19.44 -5.16 -34.43
CA SER A 74 -18.96 -5.87 -33.24
C SER A 74 -17.60 -5.34 -32.76
N LEU A 75 -16.67 -5.10 -33.69
CA LEU A 75 -15.37 -4.50 -33.39
C LEU A 75 -15.50 -3.08 -32.81
N LEU A 76 -16.45 -2.29 -33.32
CA LEU A 76 -16.71 -0.93 -32.84
C LEU A 76 -17.30 -0.94 -31.41
N ILE A 77 -18.20 -1.86 -31.11
CA ILE A 77 -18.73 -2.12 -29.76
C ILE A 77 -17.59 -2.47 -28.80
N ASP A 78 -16.74 -3.43 -29.16
CA ASP A 78 -15.60 -3.84 -28.34
C ASP A 78 -14.64 -2.67 -28.07
N ARG A 79 -14.38 -1.83 -29.07
CA ARG A 79 -13.56 -0.63 -28.92
C ARG A 79 -14.20 0.39 -27.98
N ALA A 80 -15.51 0.62 -28.08
CA ALA A 80 -16.22 1.53 -27.19
C ALA A 80 -16.20 1.04 -25.74
N LEU A 81 -16.49 -0.24 -25.51
CA LEU A 81 -16.39 -0.87 -24.19
C LEU A 81 -14.98 -0.80 -23.62
N LYS A 82 -13.97 -1.07 -24.46
CA LYS A 82 -12.56 -0.97 -24.08
C LYS A 82 -12.20 0.47 -23.67
N LEU A 83 -12.59 1.46 -24.47
CA LEU A 83 -12.32 2.86 -24.18
C LEU A 83 -13.04 3.31 -22.89
N GLY A 84 -14.33 3.00 -22.75
CA GLY A 84 -15.12 3.32 -21.56
C GLY A 84 -14.54 2.71 -20.28
N SER A 85 -14.10 1.45 -20.32
CA SER A 85 -13.47 0.80 -19.16
C SER A 85 -12.13 1.43 -18.76
N ILE A 86 -11.29 1.80 -19.74
CA ILE A 86 -10.02 2.50 -19.49
C ILE A 86 -10.29 3.87 -18.86
N LEU A 87 -11.24 4.64 -19.42
CA LEU A 87 -11.57 5.97 -18.94
C LEU A 87 -12.17 5.93 -17.54
N LEU A 88 -13.05 4.96 -17.26
CA LEU A 88 -13.62 4.73 -15.94
C LEU A 88 -12.54 4.47 -14.89
N GLU A 89 -11.60 3.56 -15.17
CA GLU A 89 -10.52 3.25 -14.24
C GLU A 89 -9.54 4.42 -14.08
N ALA A 90 -9.28 5.18 -15.15
CA ALA A 90 -8.49 6.40 -15.09
C ALA A 90 -9.16 7.48 -14.21
N GLY A 91 -10.47 7.69 -14.36
CA GLY A 91 -11.27 8.60 -13.55
C GLY A 91 -11.25 8.21 -12.07
N LYS A 92 -11.56 6.94 -11.76
CA LYS A 92 -11.49 6.41 -10.39
C LYS A 92 -10.09 6.57 -9.78
N ARG A 93 -9.03 6.27 -10.54
CA ARG A 93 -7.64 6.43 -10.09
C ARG A 93 -7.30 7.90 -9.79
N SER A 94 -7.74 8.81 -10.65
CA SER A 94 -7.55 10.25 -10.47
C SER A 94 -8.32 10.79 -9.26
N ALA A 95 -9.56 10.37 -9.06
CA ALA A 95 -10.36 10.72 -7.88
C ALA A 95 -9.71 10.26 -6.56
N ARG A 96 -9.20 9.02 -6.52
CA ARG A 96 -8.42 8.51 -5.39
C ARG A 96 -7.15 9.34 -5.15
N LYS A 97 -6.39 9.66 -6.21
CA LYS A 97 -5.17 10.49 -6.12
C LYS A 97 -5.46 11.90 -5.60
N ARG A 98 -6.56 12.51 -6.04
CA ARG A 98 -7.00 13.83 -5.58
C ARG A 98 -7.42 13.81 -4.11
N SER A 99 -8.21 12.82 -3.71
CA SER A 99 -8.60 12.61 -2.31
C SER A 99 -7.38 12.42 -1.41
N SER A 100 -6.38 11.67 -1.86
CA SER A 100 -5.11 11.54 -1.13
C SER A 100 -4.39 12.88 -0.89
N LYS A 101 -4.35 13.75 -1.90
CA LYS A 101 -3.73 15.09 -1.77
C LYS A 101 -4.53 15.97 -0.82
N HIS A 102 -5.86 15.93 -0.93
CA HIS A 102 -6.75 16.64 0.00
C HIS A 102 -6.55 16.16 1.44
N ASN A 103 -6.51 14.85 1.67
CA ASN A 103 -6.25 14.28 3.00
C ASN A 103 -4.89 14.74 3.54
N SER A 104 -3.83 14.76 2.73
CA SER A 104 -2.54 15.28 3.20
C SER A 104 -2.55 16.79 3.52
N LEU A 105 -3.39 17.58 2.85
CA LEU A 105 -3.49 19.03 3.09
C LEU A 105 -4.37 19.36 4.30
N THR A 106 -5.39 18.55 4.57
CA THR A 106 -6.33 18.73 5.67
C THR A 106 -5.90 18.02 6.95
N TRP A 107 -4.98 17.06 6.85
CA TRP A 107 -4.42 16.38 8.01
C TRP A 107 -3.64 17.37 8.88
N ALA A 108 -3.99 17.43 10.16
CA ALA A 108 -3.48 18.44 11.07
C ALA A 108 -1.99 18.29 11.41
N LEU A 109 -1.43 17.08 11.27
CA LEU A 109 -0.06 16.78 11.67
C LEU A 109 0.87 16.70 10.45
N PRO A 110 2.10 17.25 10.53
CA PRO A 110 3.13 16.98 9.53
C PRO A 110 3.45 15.48 9.40
N PRO A 111 4.01 15.03 8.26
CA PRO A 111 4.38 13.62 8.06
C PRO A 111 5.28 13.06 9.17
N ASP A 112 6.30 13.80 9.61
CA ASP A 112 7.26 13.34 10.63
C ASP A 112 6.58 13.07 11.98
N ILE A 113 5.65 13.93 12.38
CA ILE A 113 4.87 13.74 13.61
C ILE A 113 3.89 12.58 13.46
N THR A 114 3.28 12.43 12.28
CA THR A 114 2.38 11.30 11.98
C THR A 114 3.14 9.97 12.04
N ILE A 115 4.33 9.89 11.44
CA ILE A 115 5.24 8.74 11.51
C ILE A 115 5.60 8.45 12.97
N LYS A 116 5.92 9.48 13.75
CA LYS A 116 6.25 9.30 15.18
C LYS A 116 5.07 8.71 15.95
N VAL A 117 3.86 9.21 15.73
CA VAL A 117 2.63 8.63 16.32
C VAL A 117 2.44 7.19 15.87
N PHE A 118 2.62 6.89 14.58
CA PHE A 118 2.48 5.54 14.04
C PHE A 118 3.51 4.57 14.60
N SER A 119 4.73 5.03 14.90
CA SER A 119 5.76 4.24 15.57
C SER A 119 5.43 3.86 17.02
N MET A 120 4.40 4.47 17.60
CA MET A 120 3.89 4.16 18.94
C MET A 120 2.64 3.27 18.90
N LEU A 121 2.10 2.97 17.71
CA LEU A 121 0.96 2.07 17.56
C LEU A 121 1.42 0.61 17.69
N ASP A 122 0.54 -0.24 18.21
CA ASP A 122 0.73 -1.68 18.10
C ASP A 122 0.62 -2.14 16.63
N THR A 123 1.16 -3.34 16.36
CA THR A 123 1.27 -3.87 15.00
C THR A 123 -0.09 -3.97 14.30
N GLN A 124 -1.18 -4.25 15.02
CA GLN A 124 -2.52 -4.34 14.45
C GLN A 124 -3.08 -2.95 14.13
N SER A 125 -3.00 -2.00 15.07
CA SER A 125 -3.44 -0.62 14.85
C SER A 125 -2.67 0.08 13.73
N LEU A 126 -1.36 -0.18 13.59
CA LEU A 126 -0.58 0.31 12.46
C LEU A 126 -1.09 -0.22 11.12
N CYS A 127 -1.47 -1.50 11.06
CA CYS A 127 -2.06 -2.10 9.85
C CYS A 127 -3.40 -1.44 9.49
N TYR A 128 -4.25 -1.17 10.49
CA TYR A 128 -5.50 -0.45 10.25
C TYR A 128 -5.25 0.97 9.76
N ALA A 129 -4.32 1.71 10.40
CA ALA A 129 -3.94 3.05 9.97
C ALA A 129 -3.48 3.05 8.50
N ALA A 130 -2.60 2.12 8.12
CA ALA A 130 -2.10 1.99 6.75
C ALA A 130 -3.22 1.72 5.72
N ALA A 131 -4.27 1.00 6.10
CA ALA A 131 -5.39 0.66 5.23
C ALA A 131 -6.41 1.82 5.03
N THR A 132 -6.39 2.85 5.88
CA THR A 132 -7.40 3.93 5.84
C THR A 132 -7.32 4.79 4.58
N CYS A 133 -6.11 5.23 4.20
CA CYS A 133 -5.88 6.07 3.04
C CYS A 133 -4.42 6.03 2.60
N SER A 134 -4.14 6.46 1.36
CA SER A 134 -2.78 6.45 0.81
C SER A 134 -1.80 7.40 1.50
N MET A 135 -2.28 8.44 2.19
CA MET A 135 -1.41 9.32 2.98
C MET A 135 -0.90 8.59 4.24
N PHE A 136 -1.81 7.95 4.99
CA PHE A 136 -1.44 7.13 6.13
C PHE A 136 -0.60 5.93 5.69
N ASN A 137 -0.96 5.26 4.59
CA ASN A 137 -0.14 4.18 4.04
C ASN A 137 1.32 4.63 3.81
N LYS A 138 1.53 5.82 3.23
CA LYS A 138 2.89 6.35 3.02
C LYS A 138 3.64 6.57 4.34
N CYS A 139 2.97 7.12 5.36
CA CYS A 139 3.58 7.33 6.67
C CYS A 139 3.86 6.00 7.38
N ALA A 140 2.93 5.05 7.30
CA ALA A 140 3.04 3.73 7.93
C ALA A 140 4.11 2.85 7.30
N MET A 141 4.49 3.08 6.04
CA MET A 141 5.60 2.37 5.38
C MET A 141 6.99 2.85 5.85
N ASP A 142 7.08 3.88 6.70
CA ASP A 142 8.35 4.31 7.26
C ASP A 142 8.95 3.21 8.17
N PRO A 143 10.25 2.87 8.03
CA PRO A 143 10.90 1.83 8.83
C PRO A 143 10.76 2.00 10.35
N LEU A 144 10.67 3.24 10.85
CA LEU A 144 10.50 3.51 12.29
C LEU A 144 9.16 2.98 12.81
N CYS A 145 8.13 2.90 11.97
CA CYS A 145 6.83 2.34 12.34
C CYS A 145 6.90 0.85 12.69
N TYR A 146 7.94 0.16 12.19
CA TYR A 146 8.15 -1.27 12.42
C TYR A 146 9.34 -1.55 13.34
N ALA A 147 9.82 -0.56 14.10
CA ALA A 147 10.94 -0.76 15.03
C ALA A 147 10.61 -1.78 16.14
N ASN A 148 9.34 -1.86 16.57
CA ASN A 148 8.88 -2.82 17.56
C ASN A 148 7.71 -3.62 17.00
N ILE A 149 7.96 -4.88 16.64
CA ILE A 149 6.96 -5.77 16.05
C ILE A 149 6.49 -6.76 17.11
N ASP A 150 5.18 -6.84 17.31
CA ASP A 150 4.53 -7.84 18.15
C ASP A 150 3.55 -8.65 17.31
N LEU A 151 3.92 -9.90 17.03
CA LEU A 151 3.10 -10.88 16.30
C LEU A 151 2.74 -12.06 17.19
N THR A 152 2.66 -11.82 18.51
CA THR A 152 2.13 -12.81 19.44
C THR A 152 0.62 -12.95 19.24
N THR A 153 0.15 -14.19 19.17
CA THR A 153 -1.27 -14.48 18.94
C THR A 153 -1.75 -15.60 19.85
N VAL A 154 -3.03 -15.61 20.19
CA VAL A 154 -3.64 -16.71 20.95
C VAL A 154 -3.91 -17.92 20.06
N VAL A 155 -4.07 -17.68 18.76
CA VAL A 155 -4.35 -18.69 17.74
C VAL A 155 -3.34 -18.50 16.60
N PRO A 156 -2.75 -19.57 16.05
CA PRO A 156 -1.86 -19.50 14.88
C PRO A 156 -2.56 -18.79 13.73
N LYS A 157 -2.25 -17.51 13.53
CA LYS A 157 -2.77 -16.66 12.43
C LYS A 157 -1.66 -16.03 11.60
N VAL A 158 -0.45 -15.95 12.15
CA VAL A 158 0.70 -15.33 11.52
C VAL A 158 1.56 -16.40 10.87
N ASN A 159 1.85 -16.23 9.57
CA ASN A 159 2.75 -17.11 8.83
C ASN A 159 4.12 -16.45 8.60
N ASN A 160 5.07 -17.21 8.06
CA ASN A 160 6.43 -16.73 7.80
C ASN A 160 6.48 -15.56 6.79
N ALA A 161 5.53 -15.48 5.86
CA ALA A 161 5.50 -14.41 4.87
C ALA A 161 5.19 -13.05 5.50
N VAL A 162 4.26 -13.03 6.47
CA VAL A 162 3.95 -11.83 7.27
C VAL A 162 5.17 -11.40 8.07
N VAL A 163 5.79 -12.33 8.79
CA VAL A 163 7.02 -12.05 9.57
C VAL A 163 8.11 -11.48 8.68
N SER A 164 8.37 -12.12 7.53
CA SER A 164 9.36 -11.66 6.56
C SER A 164 9.07 -10.27 6.03
N THR A 165 7.82 -10.01 5.66
CA THR A 165 7.41 -8.68 5.16
C THR A 165 7.61 -7.60 6.23
N MET A 166 7.26 -7.88 7.49
CA MET A 166 7.42 -6.88 8.56
C MET A 166 8.89 -6.63 8.91
N ILE A 167 9.73 -7.67 8.96
CA ILE A 167 11.18 -7.51 9.15
C ILE A 167 11.79 -6.71 7.99
N GLN A 168 11.39 -7.00 6.75
CA GLN A 168 11.86 -6.25 5.57
C GLN A 168 11.45 -4.78 5.61
N ARG A 169 10.21 -4.47 6.03
CA ARG A 169 9.74 -3.09 6.20
C ARG A 169 10.51 -2.34 7.29
N ALA A 170 10.78 -3.00 8.41
CA ALA A 170 11.57 -2.42 9.49
C ALA A 170 13.02 -2.15 9.05
N GLY A 171 13.59 -3.02 8.21
CA GLY A 171 14.97 -2.92 7.78
C GLY A 171 15.90 -2.72 8.98
N LYS A 172 16.85 -1.78 8.87
CA LYS A 172 17.81 -1.44 9.92
C LYS A 172 17.17 -0.90 11.21
N SER A 173 15.94 -0.42 11.15
CA SER A 173 15.26 0.20 12.29
C SER A 173 14.65 -0.81 13.25
N LEU A 174 14.70 -2.12 12.95
CA LEU A 174 14.16 -3.17 13.80
C LEU A 174 14.92 -3.25 15.13
N GLN A 175 14.20 -3.06 16.24
CA GLN A 175 14.75 -3.06 17.60
C GLN A 175 14.16 -4.15 18.49
N SER A 176 12.89 -4.53 18.27
CA SER A 176 12.20 -5.55 19.05
C SER A 176 11.34 -6.41 18.15
N LEU A 177 11.46 -7.73 18.29
CA LEU A 177 10.65 -8.70 17.57
C LEU A 177 10.09 -9.73 18.55
N LYS A 178 8.76 -9.81 18.64
CA LYS A 178 8.05 -10.86 19.37
C LYS A 178 7.24 -11.71 18.43
N LEU A 179 7.47 -13.02 18.46
CA LEU A 179 6.79 -13.99 17.60
C LEU A 179 6.26 -15.14 18.43
N GLY A 180 5.09 -15.65 18.08
CA GLY A 180 4.65 -16.94 18.56
C GLY A 180 3.22 -17.02 19.05
N ILE A 181 2.90 -18.17 19.64
CA ILE A 181 1.60 -18.43 20.23
C ILE A 181 1.73 -18.26 21.74
N VAL A 182 1.08 -17.23 22.27
CA VAL A 182 0.96 -17.05 23.72
C VAL A 182 -0.40 -17.60 24.12
N PRO A 183 -0.48 -18.65 24.95
CA PRO A 183 -1.75 -19.10 25.50
C PRO A 183 -2.42 -17.90 26.15
N GLY A 184 -3.62 -17.54 25.69
CA GLY A 184 -4.39 -16.47 26.31
C GLY A 184 -4.65 -16.80 27.78
N PRO A 185 -5.01 -15.81 28.62
CA PRO A 185 -5.40 -16.08 30.00
C PRO A 185 -6.45 -17.19 29.95
N THR A 186 -6.11 -18.37 30.48
CA THR A 186 -7.10 -19.38 30.77
C THR A 186 -8.04 -18.71 31.75
N VAL A 187 -9.22 -18.30 31.28
CA VAL A 187 -10.31 -17.96 32.17
C VAL A 187 -10.58 -19.25 32.92
N TYR A 188 -9.97 -19.38 34.10
CA TYR A 188 -10.39 -20.37 35.07
C TYR A 188 -11.89 -20.15 35.25
N PRO A 189 -12.74 -21.18 35.10
CA PRO A 189 -14.14 -21.08 35.46
C PRO A 189 -14.22 -20.90 36.99
N GLY A 190 -14.06 -19.66 37.46
CA GLY A 190 -14.41 -19.28 38.81
C GLY A 190 -15.93 -19.32 38.94
N PRO A 191 -16.51 -19.85 40.03
CA PRO A 191 -17.93 -20.16 40.13
C PRO A 191 -18.85 -18.95 40.34
N CYS A 192 -18.46 -17.75 39.93
CA CYS A 192 -19.26 -16.54 40.11
C CYS A 192 -19.26 -15.68 38.85
N GLN A 193 -20.19 -15.95 37.94
CA GLN A 193 -20.56 -15.01 36.89
C GLN A 193 -21.74 -14.15 37.35
N PRO A 194 -21.64 -12.80 37.29
CA PRO A 194 -22.81 -11.94 37.41
C PRO A 194 -23.64 -12.03 36.13
N LEU A 195 -24.89 -12.48 36.28
CA LEU A 195 -25.88 -12.53 35.23
C LEU A 195 -26.30 -11.09 34.85
N VAL A 196 -25.71 -10.53 33.80
CA VAL A 196 -26.33 -9.39 33.11
C VAL A 196 -26.36 -9.68 31.62
N SER A 197 -27.55 -10.08 31.19
CA SER A 197 -27.98 -10.26 29.82
C SER A 197 -27.87 -8.93 29.07
N SER A 198 -27.08 -8.86 27.99
CA SER A 198 -27.38 -7.90 26.92
C SER A 198 -26.84 -8.36 25.56
N ILE A 199 -27.79 -8.88 24.79
CA ILE A 199 -27.98 -8.66 23.35
C ILE A 199 -26.80 -8.98 22.42
N ARG A 200 -26.94 -10.15 21.80
CA ARG A 200 -26.22 -10.65 20.63
C ARG A 200 -26.35 -9.65 19.47
N ASN A 201 -25.31 -8.85 19.21
CA ASN A 201 -25.08 -8.23 17.91
C ASN A 201 -24.05 -9.06 17.15
N SER A 202 -24.57 -10.06 16.42
CA SER A 202 -23.86 -10.71 15.32
C SER A 202 -23.91 -9.74 14.14
N VAL A 203 -22.80 -9.05 13.90
CA VAL A 203 -22.50 -8.43 12.61
C VAL A 203 -21.12 -8.94 12.24
N ASP A 204 -21.11 -9.93 11.35
CA ASP A 204 -19.93 -10.37 10.64
C ASP A 204 -19.31 -9.17 9.92
N ALA A 205 -18.17 -8.72 10.41
CA ALA A 205 -17.37 -7.72 9.72
C ALA A 205 -15.88 -8.08 9.80
N SER A 206 -15.34 -8.35 8.61
CA SER A 206 -13.92 -8.31 8.24
C SER A 206 -13.07 -9.56 8.46
N ASN A 207 -13.43 -10.63 7.74
CA ASN A 207 -12.43 -11.56 7.19
C ASN A 207 -11.59 -10.83 6.12
N PHE A 208 -10.63 -9.99 6.52
CA PHE A 208 -9.52 -9.62 5.64
C PHE A 208 -8.44 -10.69 5.73
N SER A 209 -8.62 -11.73 4.92
CA SER A 209 -7.62 -12.76 4.67
C SER A 209 -6.55 -12.18 3.75
N TRP A 210 -5.29 -12.17 4.21
CA TRP A 210 -4.12 -11.65 3.48
C TRP A 210 -3.68 -12.52 2.29
N ASN A 211 -4.60 -13.24 1.65
CA ASN A 211 -4.30 -14.16 0.57
C ASN A 211 -5.26 -13.96 -0.60
N ASP A 212 -5.00 -12.94 -1.41
CA ASP A 212 -5.49 -12.89 -2.79
C ASP A 212 -4.34 -12.66 -3.76
N LYS A 213 -3.46 -13.68 -3.84
CA LYS A 213 -2.71 -13.94 -5.06
C LYS A 213 -2.45 -15.44 -5.23
N LYS A 214 -3.51 -16.15 -5.64
CA LYS A 214 -3.50 -17.38 -6.44
C LYS A 214 -2.45 -18.44 -6.07
N SER A 215 -2.78 -19.30 -5.11
CA SER A 215 -2.38 -20.72 -5.12
C SER A 215 -3.56 -21.56 -4.62
N ARG A 216 -4.05 -22.46 -5.49
CA ARG A 216 -4.94 -23.55 -5.08
C ARG A 216 -4.05 -24.68 -4.57
N GLN A 217 -3.77 -24.73 -3.28
CA GLN A 217 -3.39 -25.97 -2.61
C GLN A 217 -3.69 -25.87 -1.11
N GLY A 218 -4.15 -26.98 -0.54
CA GLY A 218 -4.97 -27.02 0.65
C GLY A 218 -4.38 -26.43 1.93
N LYS A 219 -5.29 -25.92 2.77
CA LYS A 219 -5.16 -25.82 4.23
C LYS A 219 -3.76 -25.37 4.68
N GLU A 220 -3.30 -24.23 4.16
CA GLU A 220 -2.08 -23.58 4.66
C GLU A 220 -2.34 -23.21 6.12
N SER A 221 -1.80 -24.02 7.01
CA SER A 221 -1.83 -23.76 8.42
C SER A 221 -1.00 -22.51 8.67
N SER A 222 -1.60 -21.52 9.33
CA SER A 222 -0.95 -20.27 9.74
C SER A 222 0.09 -20.53 10.84
N ILE A 223 1.07 -21.38 10.54
CA ILE A 223 2.06 -21.91 11.45
C ILE A 223 3.39 -21.25 11.16
N LEU A 224 3.95 -20.62 12.19
CA LEU A 224 5.32 -20.15 12.19
C LEU A 224 6.26 -21.36 12.19
N THR A 225 7.17 -21.43 11.22
CA THR A 225 8.17 -22.50 11.12
C THR A 225 9.59 -21.98 11.36
N ARG A 226 10.59 -22.86 11.43
CA ARG A 226 12.02 -22.49 11.59
C ARG A 226 12.51 -21.38 10.66
N SER A 227 11.94 -21.22 9.46
CA SER A 227 12.38 -20.22 8.49
C SER A 227 11.85 -18.81 8.74
N CYS A 228 11.01 -18.59 9.76
CA CYS A 228 10.46 -17.27 10.07
C CYS A 228 11.53 -16.21 10.42
N LEU A 229 12.72 -16.65 10.86
CA LEU A 229 13.84 -15.76 11.23
C LEU A 229 14.88 -15.57 10.11
N ASN A 230 14.77 -16.28 8.98
CA ASN A 230 15.67 -16.10 7.83
C ASN A 230 15.86 -14.63 7.39
N PRO A 231 14.83 -13.76 7.42
CA PRO A 231 14.96 -12.36 7.03
C PRO A 231 15.93 -11.54 7.90
N LEU A 232 16.20 -11.97 9.14
CA LEU A 232 17.22 -11.34 9.99
C LEU A 232 18.64 -11.58 9.46
N ARG A 233 18.85 -12.67 8.68
CA ARG A 233 20.13 -13.09 8.12
C ARG A 233 20.36 -12.69 6.66
N GLY A 234 19.35 -12.18 5.97
CA GLY A 234 19.36 -12.00 4.50
C GLY A 234 20.52 -11.13 4.00
N ASP A 235 20.83 -11.21 2.69
CA ASP A 235 22.06 -10.72 2.01
C ASP A 235 22.61 -9.32 2.35
N SER A 236 21.83 -8.44 2.98
CA SER A 236 22.32 -7.13 3.45
C SER A 236 22.71 -7.10 4.94
N GLY A 237 22.42 -8.17 5.71
CA GLY A 237 22.65 -8.30 7.16
C GLY A 237 21.98 -7.24 8.04
N ALA A 238 21.26 -6.30 7.42
CA ALA A 238 21.02 -4.99 7.99
C ALA A 238 19.89 -5.00 9.03
N ALA A 239 18.91 -5.88 8.87
CA ALA A 239 17.72 -5.89 9.72
C ALA A 239 17.98 -6.37 11.15
N GLY A 240 18.97 -7.25 11.36
CA GLY A 240 19.36 -7.71 12.70
C GLY A 240 20.21 -6.70 13.48
N THR A 241 20.82 -5.72 12.81
CA THR A 241 21.91 -4.90 13.39
C THR A 241 21.50 -4.03 14.56
N LEU A 242 20.25 -3.59 14.65
CA LEU A 242 19.74 -2.81 15.79
C LEU A 242 18.80 -3.61 16.69
N LEU A 243 18.64 -4.92 16.44
CA LEU A 243 17.73 -5.76 17.22
C LEU A 243 18.29 -5.93 18.62
N ARG A 244 17.56 -5.43 19.62
CA ARG A 244 17.90 -5.50 21.05
C ARG A 244 17.06 -6.51 21.81
N ARG A 245 15.91 -6.91 21.26
CA ARG A 245 14.96 -7.82 21.91
C ARG A 245 14.38 -8.80 20.91
N LEU A 246 14.59 -10.09 21.17
CA LEU A 246 13.96 -11.19 20.44
C LEU A 246 13.21 -12.07 21.44
N GLN A 247 11.89 -12.19 21.28
CA GLN A 247 11.04 -13.03 22.12
C GLN A 247 10.29 -14.04 21.25
N LEU A 248 10.47 -15.32 21.55
CA LEU A 248 9.89 -16.42 20.77
C LEU A 248 9.00 -17.27 21.69
N TYR A 249 7.76 -17.51 21.29
CA TYR A 249 6.75 -18.24 22.07
C TYR A 249 6.21 -19.44 21.30
N ASN A 250 6.39 -20.65 21.82
CA ASN A 250 5.76 -21.88 21.31
C ASN A 250 5.79 -22.03 19.77
N ILE A 251 6.96 -21.81 19.15
CA ILE A 251 7.13 -21.98 17.71
C ILE A 251 7.41 -23.45 17.44
N GLU A 252 6.44 -24.13 16.83
CA GLU A 252 6.28 -25.60 16.77
C GLU A 252 7.53 -26.37 16.32
N ARG A 253 8.46 -25.74 15.59
CA ARG A 253 9.71 -26.35 15.09
C ARG A 253 10.83 -25.33 14.88
N MET A 254 11.30 -24.63 15.91
CA MET A 254 12.53 -23.83 15.81
C MET A 254 13.76 -24.73 16.02
N ASP A 255 14.68 -24.79 15.05
CA ASP A 255 15.94 -25.53 15.16
C ASP A 255 17.11 -24.62 15.58
N ASN A 256 18.08 -25.19 16.31
CA ASN A 256 19.23 -24.45 16.84
C ASN A 256 20.02 -23.72 15.73
N THR A 257 20.11 -24.30 14.53
CA THR A 257 20.79 -23.66 13.39
C THR A 257 20.11 -22.36 12.97
N SER A 258 18.78 -22.33 12.87
CA SER A 258 18.05 -21.12 12.50
C SER A 258 18.09 -20.08 13.62
N LEU A 259 17.98 -20.52 14.87
CA LEU A 259 18.06 -19.65 16.04
C LEU A 259 19.46 -19.03 16.19
N CYS A 260 20.53 -19.84 16.18
CA CYS A 260 21.91 -19.36 16.24
C CYS A 260 22.21 -18.43 15.06
N GLY A 261 21.70 -18.75 13.87
CA GLY A 261 21.79 -17.88 12.71
C GLY A 261 21.15 -16.52 12.94
N ALA A 262 19.94 -16.47 13.51
CA ALA A 262 19.26 -15.22 13.83
C ALA A 262 20.00 -14.42 14.91
N LEU A 263 20.47 -15.08 15.97
CA LEU A 263 21.22 -14.46 17.06
C LEU A 263 22.56 -13.89 16.58
N SER A 264 23.24 -14.56 15.64
CA SER A 264 24.48 -14.05 15.05
C SER A 264 24.31 -12.74 14.26
N ALA A 265 23.10 -12.45 13.78
CA ALA A 265 22.79 -11.20 13.09
C ALA A 265 22.51 -10.03 14.06
N CYS A 266 22.42 -10.31 15.37
CA CYS A 266 22.15 -9.32 16.40
C CYS A 266 23.45 -9.02 17.14
N PRO A 267 23.86 -7.74 17.31
CA PRO A 267 24.94 -7.43 18.23
C PRO A 267 24.51 -7.84 19.64
N SER A 268 25.43 -8.50 20.35
CA SER A 268 25.29 -9.09 21.69
C SER A 268 24.02 -8.67 22.49
N PRO A 269 23.15 -9.64 22.86
CA PRO A 269 21.88 -9.38 23.53
C PRO A 269 22.02 -8.74 24.92
#